data_AF-A0A5E4IBL2-F1
#
_entry.id   AF-A0A5E4IBL2-F1
#
_cell.length_a   1.000
_cell.length_b   1.000
_cell.length_c   1.000
_cell.angle_alpha   90.00
_cell.angle_beta   90.00
_cell.angle_gamma   90.00
#
_symmetry.space_group_name_H-M   'P 1'
#
loop_
_entity.id
_entity.type
_entity.pdbx_description
1 polymer ?
#
loop_
_entity_poly.entity_id
_entity_poly.type
_entity_poly.pdbx_seq_one_letter_code
_entity_poly.pdbx_strand_id
1 'polypeptide(L)'
;MIEEFFYPVITFLIMLLIIYLLYLLAGTFGPKQTKAKYKLKSYACGEDYPGGKLQQSYNFFHVAFFFTILHVGALLIATAPLGHAALLGCLLIGVMALTAFALFVGGRDHD
;
A
#
# COMPACT_ATOMS: atom_id res chain seq x y z
N MET A 1 -8.16 20.03 -26.60
CA MET A 1 -7.23 20.78 -25.75
C MET A 1 -7.49 20.64 -24.25
N ILE A 2 -8.74 20.65 -23.74
CA ILE A 2 -9.02 20.39 -22.29
C ILE A 2 -9.26 18.89 -22.01
N GLU A 3 -9.79 18.14 -22.98
CA GLU A 3 -10.10 16.69 -22.88
C GLU A 3 -8.86 15.80 -22.65
N GLU A 4 -7.67 16.23 -23.11
CA GLU A 4 -6.42 15.45 -22.97
C GLU A 4 -5.94 15.35 -21.51
N PHE A 5 -6.35 16.28 -20.64
CA PHE A 5 -5.95 16.28 -19.22
C PHE A 5 -6.58 15.14 -18.43
N PHE A 6 -7.69 14.55 -18.92
CA PHE A 6 -8.38 13.44 -18.28
C PHE A 6 -7.78 12.06 -18.61
N TYR A 7 -6.73 12.00 -19.44
CA TYR A 7 -6.08 10.72 -19.71
C TYR A 7 -5.29 10.27 -18.47
N PRO A 8 -5.57 9.09 -17.89
CA PRO A 8 -5.03 8.67 -16.60
C PRO A 8 -3.50 8.68 -16.55
N VAL A 9 -2.85 8.34 -17.66
CA VAL A 9 -1.39 8.36 -17.78
C VAL A 9 -0.83 9.78 -17.75
N ILE A 10 -1.49 10.73 -18.43
CA ILE A 10 -1.04 12.12 -18.49
C ILE A 10 -1.20 12.76 -17.11
N THR A 11 -2.35 12.57 -16.46
CA THR A 11 -2.58 13.07 -15.09
C THR A 11 -1.56 12.50 -14.10
N PHE A 12 -1.26 11.21 -14.18
CA PHE A 12 -0.25 10.57 -13.33
C PHE A 12 1.14 11.20 -13.51
N LEU A 13 1.58 11.41 -14.74
CA LEU A 13 2.88 12.03 -15.03
C LEU A 13 2.96 13.47 -14.52
N ILE A 14 1.89 14.24 -14.67
CA ILE A 14 1.80 15.61 -14.14
C ILE A 14 1.91 15.61 -12.61
N MET A 15 1.16 14.74 -11.93
CA MET A 15 1.21 14.63 -10.46
C MET A 15 2.58 14.18 -9.96
N LEU A 16 3.22 13.22 -10.64
CA LEU A 16 4.58 12.78 -10.33
C LEU A 16 5.57 13.93 -10.47
N LEU A 17 5.49 14.69 -11.56
CA LEU A 17 6.32 15.88 -11.77
C LEU A 17 6.12 16.91 -10.65
N ILE A 18 4.88 17.18 -10.26
CA ILE A 18 4.57 18.11 -9.16
C ILE A 18 5.22 17.64 -7.86
N ILE A 19 5.05 16.36 -7.50
CA ILE A 19 5.65 15.79 -6.27
C ILE A 19 7.18 15.87 -6.31
N TYR A 20 7.79 15.59 -7.47
CA TYR A 20 9.23 15.68 -7.65
C TYR A 20 9.75 17.12 -7.48
N LEU A 21 9.07 18.10 -8.07
CA LEU A 21 9.42 19.51 -7.91
C LEU A 21 9.25 19.97 -6.46
N LEU A 22 8.19 19.54 -5.78
CA LEU A 22 7.99 19.79 -4.35
C LEU A 22 9.11 19.18 -3.50
N TYR A 23 9.57 17.97 -3.81
CA TYR A 23 10.69 17.34 -3.11
C TYR A 23 11.99 18.14 -3.27
N LEU A 24 12.31 18.58 -4.49
CA LEU A 24 13.47 19.42 -4.75
C LEU A 24 13.38 20.75 -4.00
N LEU A 25 12.21 21.39 -4.04
CA LEU A 25 11.97 22.66 -3.38
C LEU A 25 12.03 22.52 -1.84
N ALA A 26 11.44 21.47 -1.28
CA ALA A 26 11.49 21.18 0.15
C ALA A 26 12.94 21.01 0.65
N GLY A 27 13.82 20.42 -0.17
CA GLY A 27 15.24 20.31 0.12
C GLY A 27 15.97 21.67 0.21
N THR A 28 15.47 22.70 -0.48
CA THR A 28 16.07 24.06 -0.44
C THR A 28 15.65 24.88 0.78
N PHE A 29 14.46 24.64 1.33
CA PHE A 29 13.95 25.37 2.50
C PHE A 29 14.54 24.85 3.83
N GLY A 30 15.03 23.60 3.86
CA GLY A 30 15.61 23.01 5.06
C GLY A 30 17.00 23.57 5.41
N PRO A 31 17.37 23.64 6.71
CA PRO A 31 18.73 24.00 7.11
C PRO A 31 19.73 22.96 6.59
N LYS A 32 20.88 23.43 6.08
CA LYS A 32 21.94 22.55 5.56
C LYS A 32 22.36 21.55 6.63
N GLN A 33 22.20 20.26 6.34
CA GLN A 33 22.48 19.19 7.29
C GLN A 33 24.00 18.97 7.37
N THR A 34 24.63 19.29 8.50
CA THR A 34 26.00 18.81 8.77
C THR A 34 25.94 17.31 9.11
N LYS A 35 26.84 16.52 8.50
CA LYS A 35 26.98 15.08 8.76
C LYS A 35 27.69 14.87 10.10
N ALA A 36 26.96 15.01 11.20
CA ALA A 36 27.47 14.70 12.53
C ALA A 36 27.37 13.19 12.81
N LYS A 37 28.39 12.62 13.46
CA LYS A 37 28.54 11.17 13.75
C LYS A 37 27.28 10.51 14.34
N TYR A 38 26.59 11.21 15.23
CA TYR A 38 25.41 10.67 15.93
C TYR A 38 24.08 10.99 15.25
N LYS A 39 24.04 11.96 14.33
CA LYS A 39 22.81 12.38 13.64
C LYS A 39 22.31 11.33 12.64
N LEU A 40 23.22 10.49 12.16
CA LEU A 40 22.93 9.40 11.21
C LEU A 40 22.73 8.05 11.89
N LYS A 41 22.86 7.97 13.23
CA LYS A 41 22.60 6.74 13.97
C LYS A 41 21.09 6.54 14.14
N SER A 42 20.65 5.28 14.17
CA SER A 42 19.26 4.93 14.47
C SER A 42 18.85 5.49 15.83
N TYR A 43 17.63 6.02 15.92
CA TYR A 43 17.09 6.49 17.18
C TYR A 43 16.81 5.30 18.10
N ALA A 44 17.59 5.18 19.16
CA ALA A 44 17.44 4.16 20.21
C ALA A 44 17.53 4.82 21.59
N CYS A 45 16.80 5.92 21.80
CA CYS A 45 16.81 6.67 23.07
C CYS A 45 18.21 7.09 23.58
N GLY A 46 19.20 7.20 22.69
CA GLY A 46 20.60 7.52 23.02
C GLY A 46 21.52 6.31 23.16
N GLU A 47 20.99 5.09 23.08
CA GLU A 47 21.79 3.85 23.11
C GLU A 47 22.49 3.59 21.77
N ASP A 48 23.65 2.93 21.81
CA ASP A 48 24.37 2.51 20.61
C ASP A 48 23.81 1.19 20.10
N TYR A 49 22.73 1.27 19.33
CA TYR A 49 22.11 0.11 18.72
C TYR A 49 22.77 -0.20 17.36
N PRO A 50 23.32 -1.41 17.15
CA PRO A 50 23.81 -1.81 15.85
C PRO A 50 22.63 -1.88 14.89
N GLY A 51 22.52 -0.90 13.98
CA GLY A 51 21.44 -0.82 13.00
C GLY A 51 21.31 -2.13 12.23
N GLY A 52 20.25 -2.87 12.52
CA GLY A 52 19.97 -4.17 11.94
C GLY A 52 18.51 -4.26 11.54
N LYS A 53 18.22 -5.06 10.51
CA LYS A 53 16.84 -5.38 10.13
C LYS A 53 16.31 -6.38 11.15
N LEU A 54 15.40 -5.93 12.01
CA LEU A 54 14.71 -6.83 12.93
C LEU A 54 13.64 -7.62 12.14
N GLN A 55 13.61 -8.94 12.27
CA GLN A 55 12.46 -9.72 11.81
C GLN A 55 11.33 -9.53 12.82
N GLN A 56 10.44 -8.58 12.51
CA GLN A 56 9.26 -8.34 13.32
C GLN A 56 8.24 -9.46 13.06
N SER A 57 7.79 -10.14 14.11
CA SER A 57 6.61 -11.00 14.01
C SER A 57 5.39 -10.10 13.82
N TYR A 58 4.79 -10.14 12.62
CA TYR A 58 3.74 -9.22 12.22
C TYR A 58 2.36 -9.84 12.44
N ASN A 59 1.80 -9.64 13.63
CA ASN A 59 0.46 -10.17 13.97
C ASN A 59 -0.66 -9.59 13.07
N PHE A 60 -0.43 -8.43 12.45
CA PHE A 60 -1.37 -7.80 11.52
C PHE A 60 -1.29 -8.37 10.09
N PHE A 61 -0.53 -9.44 9.86
CA PHE A 61 -0.41 -10.04 8.53
C PHE A 61 -1.76 -10.54 8.01
N HIS A 62 -2.59 -11.12 8.87
CA HIS A 62 -3.96 -11.53 8.54
C HIS A 62 -4.81 -10.36 8.05
N VAL A 63 -4.64 -9.17 8.64
CA VAL A 63 -5.37 -7.96 8.24
C VAL A 63 -4.94 -7.49 6.84
N ALA A 64 -3.64 -7.56 6.53
CA ALA A 64 -3.15 -7.22 5.20
C ALA A 64 -3.73 -8.14 4.11
N PHE A 65 -3.74 -9.46 4.34
CA PHE A 65 -4.34 -10.41 3.39
C PHE A 65 -5.85 -10.21 3.25
N PHE A 66 -6.55 -10.03 4.36
CA PHE A 66 -7.97 -9.72 4.34
C PHE A 66 -8.27 -8.47 3.49
N PHE A 67 -7.52 -7.38 3.69
CA PHE A 67 -7.63 -6.18 2.87
C PHE A 67 -7.39 -6.46 1.38
N THR A 68 -6.37 -7.24 1.03
CA THR A 68 -6.10 -7.56 -0.38
C THR A 68 -7.24 -8.35 -1.05
N ILE A 69 -7.81 -9.33 -0.34
CA ILE A 69 -8.94 -10.13 -0.85
C ILE A 69 -10.16 -9.23 -1.10
N LEU A 70 -10.49 -8.36 -0.14
CA LEU A 70 -11.58 -7.41 -0.31
C LEU A 70 -11.32 -6.41 -1.44
N HIS A 71 -10.08 -5.93 -1.59
CA HIS A 71 -9.72 -4.97 -2.61
C HIS A 71 -9.85 -5.55 -4.02
N VAL A 72 -9.36 -6.79 -4.23
CA VAL A 72 -9.56 -7.51 -5.49
C VAL A 72 -11.04 -7.77 -5.75
N GLY A 73 -11.81 -8.09 -4.69
CA GLY A 73 -13.27 -8.20 -4.74
C GLY A 73 -13.95 -6.94 -5.25
N ALA A 74 -13.58 -5.77 -4.72
CA ALA A 74 -14.10 -4.49 -5.17
C ALA A 74 -13.74 -4.19 -6.64
N LEU A 75 -12.50 -4.49 -7.05
CA LEU A 75 -12.05 -4.37 -8.44
C LEU A 75 -12.86 -5.25 -9.39
N LEU A 76 -13.14 -6.49 -8.98
CA LEU A 76 -13.96 -7.42 -9.76
C LEU A 76 -15.39 -6.91 -9.88
N ILE A 77 -16.01 -6.43 -8.80
CA ILE A 77 -17.36 -5.84 -8.83
C ILE A 77 -17.40 -4.62 -9.78
N ALA A 78 -16.38 -3.76 -9.72
CA ALA A 78 -16.31 -2.54 -10.52
C ALA A 78 -16.11 -2.80 -12.02
N THR A 79 -15.46 -3.92 -12.38
CA THR A 79 -15.08 -4.24 -13.78
C THR A 79 -15.89 -5.37 -14.40
N ALA A 80 -16.71 -6.09 -13.62
CA ALA A 80 -17.46 -7.23 -14.10
C ALA A 80 -18.46 -6.84 -15.20
N PRO A 81 -18.45 -7.52 -16.36
CA PRO A 81 -19.43 -7.28 -17.41
C PRO A 81 -20.83 -7.75 -16.98
N LEU A 82 -21.82 -6.86 -17.08
CA LEU A 82 -23.24 -7.18 -16.87
C LEU A 82 -23.75 -7.99 -18.07
N GLY A 83 -23.93 -9.30 -17.93
CA GLY A 83 -24.39 -10.18 -19.01
C GLY A 83 -24.18 -11.67 -18.73
N HIS A 84 -23.92 -12.48 -19.76
CA HIS A 84 -23.72 -13.93 -19.65
C HIS A 84 -22.57 -14.34 -18.71
N ALA A 85 -21.61 -13.44 -18.46
CA ALA A 85 -20.49 -13.65 -17.53
C ALA A 85 -20.79 -13.18 -16.09
N ALA A 86 -21.97 -12.63 -15.80
CA ALA A 86 -22.35 -12.18 -14.46
C ALA A 86 -22.35 -13.33 -13.44
N LEU A 87 -22.76 -14.53 -13.87
CA LEU A 87 -22.74 -15.72 -13.02
C LEU A 87 -21.31 -16.10 -12.61
N LEU A 88 -20.35 -16.01 -13.53
CA LEU A 88 -18.92 -16.23 -13.24
C LEU A 88 -18.39 -15.17 -12.26
N GLY A 89 -18.78 -13.90 -12.44
CA GLY A 89 -18.44 -12.82 -11.52
C GLY A 89 -18.97 -13.06 -10.10
N CYS A 90 -20.24 -13.45 -9.97
CA CYS A 90 -20.83 -13.83 -8.68
C CYS A 90 -20.12 -15.03 -8.04
N LEU A 91 -19.76 -16.05 -8.83
CA LEU A 91 -19.03 -17.23 -8.34
C LEU A 91 -17.65 -16.84 -7.80
N LEU A 92 -16.90 -16.01 -8.53
CA LEU A 92 -15.59 -15.51 -8.12
C LEU A 92 -15.67 -14.69 -6.82
N ILE A 93 -16.68 -13.82 -6.68
CA ILE A 93 -16.93 -13.07 -5.43
C ILE A 93 -17.25 -14.04 -4.28
N GLY A 94 -18.06 -15.07 -4.52
CA GLY A 94 -18.38 -16.10 -3.55
C GLY A 94 -17.13 -16.85 -3.06
N VAL A 95 -16.24 -17.25 -3.98
CA VAL A 95 -14.96 -17.87 -3.63
C VAL A 95 -14.10 -16.91 -2.81
N MET A 96 -13.99 -15.63 -3.19
CA MET A 96 -13.23 -14.65 -2.42
C MET A 96 -13.79 -14.45 -1.01
N ALA A 97 -15.11 -14.40 -0.84
CA ALA A 97 -15.74 -14.32 0.47
C ALA A 97 -15.43 -15.55 1.34
N LEU A 98 -15.43 -16.75 0.75
CA LEU A 98 -15.04 -17.99 1.44
C LEU A 98 -13.56 -17.96 1.85
N THR A 99 -12.66 -17.47 0.98
CA THR A 99 -11.23 -17.35 1.33
C THR A 99 -10.99 -16.33 2.45
N ALA A 100 -11.71 -15.21 2.45
CA ALA A 100 -11.66 -14.22 3.53
C ALA A 100 -12.17 -14.81 4.85
N PHE A 101 -13.27 -15.57 4.80
CA PHE A 101 -13.80 -16.27 5.96
C PHE A 101 -12.83 -17.34 6.49
N ALA A 102 -12.24 -18.14 5.62
CA ALA A 102 -11.24 -19.14 5.99
C ALA A 102 -10.00 -18.50 6.64
N LEU A 103 -9.53 -17.36 6.13
CA LEU A 103 -8.43 -16.61 6.73
C LEU A 103 -8.79 -16.07 8.13
N PHE A 104 -10.01 -15.62 8.33
CA PHE A 104 -10.47 -15.09 9.63
C PHE A 104 -10.66 -16.20 10.68
N VAL A 105 -11.20 -17.35 10.27
CA VAL A 105 -11.37 -18.51 11.16
C VAL A 105 -10.04 -19.22 11.41
N GLY A 106 -9.21 -19.35 10.38
CA GLY A 106 -7.90 -19.99 10.44
C GLY A 106 -6.87 -19.16 11.17
N GLY A 107 -6.89 -17.83 11.08
CA GLY A 107 -6.01 -16.95 11.87
C GLY A 107 -6.38 -16.85 13.36
N ARG A 108 -7.27 -17.71 13.84
CA ARG A 108 -7.78 -17.78 15.23
C ARG A 108 -7.21 -19.00 15.97
N ASP A 109 -6.07 -19.53 15.53
CA ASP A 109 -5.34 -20.57 16.23
C ASP A 109 -3.99 -20.06 16.77
N HIS A 110 -3.75 -20.36 18.04
CA HIS A 110 -2.50 -20.20 18.79
C HIS A 110 -2.19 -18.82 19.41
N ASP A 111 -3.01 -18.42 20.39
CA ASP A 111 -2.50 -18.00 21.71
C ASP A 111 -1.87 -19.17 22.47
#